data_AF-A0AAJ4KVV3-F1
#
_entry.id   AF-A0AAJ4KVV3-F1
#
_cell.length_a   1.000
_cell.length_b   1.000
_cell.length_c   1.000
_cell.angle_alpha   90.00
_cell.angle_beta   90.00
_cell.angle_gamma   90.00
#
_symmetry.space_group_name_H-M   'P 1'
#
loop_
_entity.id
_entity.type
_entity.pdbx_description
1 polymer ?
#
loop_
_entity_poly.entity_id
_entity_poly.type
_entity_poly.pdbx_seq_one_letter_code
_entity_poly.pdbx_strand_id
1 'polypeptide(L)'
;MVSKVFEGTNVEIPAVLANRDRRVATQAQLLREHPSQVVVACKLNIPGPVKNSAAIQAFFTAGLARLEDQWLACGQPFEIATSWEDAPTGPERFYLLYSAGVTVKEGTVHFEERQPANRLFDLDVLITNGGESHSLSRGDFDLTVRTCLICGRPAKECGRSRRHSVEELQARVAKLIDEATAANQRETVAEQLADQAVKAMLNEVVTWPKPGLVDPVEHRAHPDMDVFTFIQSATSLRPYFKQAATAGLNFPTEQPAPLFFNQLRLLGQRAETTMFKATAGVNTHKGTIFSLGILTGTVATLKGRQLPVTQLNVQRVVKEMLANLLATDLDGLKHGQ
;
A
#
# COMPACT_ATOMS: atom_id res chain seq x y z
N MET A 1 11.24 2.85 18.23
CA MET A 1 11.75 1.49 17.94
C MET A 1 13.15 1.64 17.35
N VAL A 2 14.10 0.82 17.80
CA VAL A 2 15.39 0.71 17.09
C VAL A 2 15.09 0.03 15.75
N SER A 3 15.53 0.64 14.66
CA SER A 3 15.29 0.08 13.32
C SER A 3 16.03 -1.25 13.18
N LYS A 4 15.33 -2.29 12.71
CA LYS A 4 15.89 -3.63 12.49
C LYS A 4 16.45 -3.84 11.09
N VAL A 5 16.49 -2.77 10.28
CA VAL A 5 16.85 -2.82 8.86
C VAL A 5 18.25 -3.40 8.64
N PHE A 6 19.20 -3.13 9.53
CA PHE A 6 20.58 -3.62 9.42
C PHE A 6 20.90 -4.75 10.42
N GLU A 7 19.89 -5.49 10.90
CA GLU A 7 20.09 -6.74 11.64
C GLU A 7 20.30 -7.91 10.66
N GLY A 8 21.55 -8.15 10.25
CA GLY A 8 21.88 -9.19 9.28
C GLY A 8 23.36 -9.53 9.24
N THR A 9 23.75 -10.38 8.28
CA THR A 9 25.14 -10.82 8.14
C THR A 9 25.97 -9.74 7.43
N ASN A 10 27.17 -9.47 7.96
CA ASN A 10 28.15 -8.63 7.29
C ASN A 10 28.69 -9.32 6.04
N VAL A 11 28.75 -8.58 4.94
CA VAL A 11 29.26 -9.06 3.68
C VAL A 11 30.58 -8.38 3.35
N GLU A 12 31.60 -9.20 3.13
CA GLU A 12 32.92 -8.74 2.71
C GLU A 12 32.94 -8.34 1.23
N ILE A 13 33.87 -7.45 0.87
CA ILE A 13 34.02 -6.92 -0.50
C ILE A 13 34.13 -8.05 -1.57
N PRO A 14 34.89 -9.14 -1.36
CA PRO A 14 34.99 -10.21 -2.36
C PRO A 14 33.63 -10.86 -2.69
N ALA A 15 32.76 -11.04 -1.70
CA ALA A 15 31.42 -11.60 -1.93
C ALA A 15 30.54 -10.64 -2.74
N VAL A 16 30.65 -9.32 -2.50
CA VAL A 16 29.95 -8.30 -3.29
C VAL A 16 30.43 -8.30 -4.75
N LEU A 17 31.73 -8.45 -4.98
CA LEU A 17 32.32 -8.52 -6.33
C LEU A 17 31.88 -9.81 -7.04
N ALA A 18 31.98 -10.96 -6.38
CA ALA A 18 31.53 -12.24 -6.94
C ALA A 18 30.03 -12.22 -7.32
N ASN A 19 29.19 -11.59 -6.50
CA ASN A 19 27.78 -11.43 -6.82
C ASN A 19 27.53 -10.46 -7.98
N ARG A 20 28.35 -9.40 -8.12
CA ARG A 20 28.30 -8.54 -9.31
C ARG A 20 28.62 -9.32 -10.58
N ASP A 21 29.66 -10.15 -10.55
CA ASP A 21 30.06 -10.96 -11.71
C ASP A 21 28.97 -12.00 -12.05
N ARG A 22 28.40 -12.66 -11.02
CA ARG A 22 27.24 -13.54 -11.18
C ARG A 22 26.05 -12.81 -11.81
N ARG A 23 25.70 -11.60 -11.34
CA ARG A 23 24.63 -10.79 -11.93
C ARG A 23 24.90 -10.49 -13.41
N VAL A 24 26.10 -10.04 -13.76
CA VAL A 24 26.44 -9.72 -15.16
C VAL A 24 26.34 -10.98 -16.03
N ALA A 25 26.82 -12.12 -15.54
CA ALA A 25 26.71 -13.39 -16.26
C ALA A 25 25.24 -13.80 -16.48
N THR A 26 24.39 -13.67 -15.45
CA THR A 26 22.94 -13.95 -15.54
C THR A 26 22.24 -13.00 -16.50
N GLN A 27 22.51 -11.70 -16.44
CA GLN A 27 21.96 -10.71 -17.38
C GLN A 27 22.34 -11.06 -18.83
N ALA A 28 23.60 -11.38 -19.09
CA ALA A 28 24.08 -11.76 -20.41
C ALA A 28 23.46 -13.08 -20.88
N GLN A 29 23.25 -14.05 -19.99
CA GLN A 29 22.55 -15.30 -20.31
C GLN A 29 21.11 -15.04 -20.72
N LEU A 30 20.35 -14.29 -19.91
CA LEU A 30 18.95 -13.99 -20.18
C LEU A 30 18.76 -13.24 -21.51
N LEU A 31 19.64 -12.28 -21.82
CA LEU A 31 19.60 -11.57 -23.10
C LEU A 31 19.93 -12.45 -24.31
N ARG A 32 20.80 -13.45 -24.15
CA ARG A 32 21.10 -14.42 -25.22
C ARG A 32 19.95 -15.39 -25.45
N GLU A 33 19.33 -15.87 -24.38
CA GLU A 33 18.21 -16.83 -24.44
C GLU A 33 16.90 -16.15 -24.90
N HIS A 34 16.75 -14.85 -24.59
CA HIS A 34 15.53 -14.08 -24.87
C HIS A 34 15.85 -12.75 -25.59
N PRO A 35 16.42 -12.78 -26.81
CA PRO A 35 16.92 -11.58 -27.49
C PRO A 35 15.83 -10.56 -27.86
N SER A 36 14.58 -11.00 -27.98
CA SER A 36 13.43 -10.13 -28.27
C SER A 36 12.78 -9.53 -27.02
N GLN A 37 13.20 -9.94 -25.82
CA GLN A 37 12.61 -9.48 -24.56
C GLN A 37 13.50 -8.47 -23.85
N VAL A 38 12.87 -7.65 -23.02
CA VAL A 38 13.56 -6.71 -22.14
C VAL A 38 13.87 -7.41 -20.82
N VAL A 39 15.13 -7.43 -20.43
CA VAL A 39 15.53 -7.93 -19.10
C VAL A 39 15.51 -6.77 -18.13
N VAL A 40 14.77 -6.91 -17.03
CA VAL A 40 14.81 -5.96 -15.91
C VAL A 40 15.45 -6.63 -14.72
N ALA A 41 16.64 -6.15 -14.33
CA ALA A 41 17.34 -6.60 -13.14
C ALA A 41 17.06 -5.62 -11.98
N CYS A 42 16.44 -6.12 -10.93
CA CYS A 42 16.03 -5.36 -9.77
C CYS A 42 16.89 -5.73 -8.57
N LYS A 43 17.43 -4.72 -7.87
CA LYS A 43 18.10 -4.88 -6.57
C LYS A 43 17.86 -3.66 -5.70
N LEU A 44 18.39 -3.68 -4.48
CA LEU A 44 18.39 -2.52 -3.60
C LEU A 44 19.78 -1.89 -3.44
N ASN A 45 19.84 -0.56 -3.48
CA ASN A 45 21.03 0.23 -3.19
C ASN A 45 21.17 0.43 -1.67
N ILE A 46 21.56 -0.63 -0.95
CA ILE A 46 21.74 -0.63 0.51
C ILE A 46 23.19 -0.29 0.91
N PRO A 47 23.43 0.77 1.70
CA PRO A 47 24.75 1.19 2.15
C PRO A 47 25.28 0.31 3.30
N GLY A 48 26.60 0.16 3.35
CA GLY A 48 27.29 -0.59 4.40
C GLY A 48 27.39 -2.10 4.18
N PRO A 49 27.89 -2.83 5.18
CA PRO A 49 28.23 -4.25 5.09
C PRO A 49 27.02 -5.19 5.20
N VAL A 50 25.96 -4.79 5.92
CA VAL A 50 24.71 -5.55 5.99
C VAL A 50 23.83 -5.14 4.83
N LYS A 51 23.66 -6.05 3.86
CA LYS A 51 22.88 -5.80 2.64
C LYS A 51 21.55 -6.55 2.59
N ASN A 52 21.37 -7.51 3.50
CA ASN A 52 20.16 -8.28 3.60
C ASN A 52 19.75 -8.49 5.06
N SER A 53 18.45 -8.46 5.30
CA SER A 53 17.79 -8.68 6.58
C SER A 53 16.30 -8.95 6.31
N ALA A 54 15.57 -9.45 7.31
CA ALA A 54 14.13 -9.68 7.15
C ALA A 54 13.36 -8.40 6.76
N ALA A 55 13.77 -7.24 7.28
CA ALA A 55 13.15 -5.96 6.94
C ALA A 55 13.47 -5.52 5.50
N ILE A 56 14.70 -5.74 5.03
CA ILE A 56 15.12 -5.44 3.65
C ILE A 56 14.37 -6.35 2.66
N GLN A 57 14.25 -7.65 2.96
CA GLN A 57 13.48 -8.60 2.14
C GLN A 57 12.01 -8.21 2.06
N ALA A 58 11.37 -7.94 3.21
CA ALA A 58 9.96 -7.53 3.24
C ALA A 58 9.72 -6.25 2.41
N PHE A 59 10.61 -5.27 2.51
CA PHE A 59 10.56 -4.05 1.71
C PHE A 59 10.75 -4.32 0.21
N PHE A 60 11.73 -5.17 -0.14
CA PHE A 60 12.00 -5.55 -1.53
C PHE A 60 10.78 -6.23 -2.17
N THR A 61 10.27 -7.28 -1.53
CA THR A 61 9.13 -8.07 -2.02
C THR A 61 7.87 -7.22 -2.14
N ALA A 62 7.58 -6.38 -1.14
CA ALA A 62 6.43 -5.48 -1.21
C ALA A 62 6.58 -4.42 -2.32
N GLY A 63 7.80 -3.91 -2.55
CA GLY A 63 8.05 -2.97 -3.64
C GLY A 63 7.96 -3.60 -5.03
N LEU A 64 8.46 -4.83 -5.18
CA LEU A 64 8.32 -5.58 -6.41
C LEU A 64 6.87 -5.93 -6.73
N ALA A 65 6.06 -6.34 -5.75
CA ALA A 65 4.62 -6.55 -5.95
C ALA A 65 3.93 -5.28 -6.50
N ARG A 66 4.30 -4.09 -6.00
CA ARG A 66 3.77 -2.82 -6.53
C ARG A 66 4.24 -2.51 -7.96
N LEU A 67 5.46 -2.90 -8.31
CA LEU A 67 6.00 -2.74 -9.67
C LEU A 67 5.31 -3.71 -10.64
N GLU A 68 5.11 -4.95 -10.21
CA GLU A 68 4.36 -5.99 -10.91
C GLU A 68 2.90 -5.54 -11.17
N ASP A 69 2.20 -5.06 -10.14
CA ASP A 69 0.84 -4.49 -10.26
C ASP A 69 0.79 -3.32 -11.25
N GLN A 70 1.82 -2.47 -11.26
CA GLN A 70 1.92 -1.35 -12.21
C GLN A 70 2.04 -1.86 -13.64
N TRP A 71 2.91 -2.84 -13.89
CA TRP A 71 3.05 -3.44 -15.22
C TRP A 71 1.73 -4.09 -15.68
N LEU A 72 1.06 -4.85 -14.81
CA LEU A 72 -0.24 -5.45 -15.13
C LEU A 72 -1.31 -4.39 -15.45
N ALA A 73 -1.40 -3.33 -14.65
CA ALA A 73 -2.34 -2.23 -14.87
C ALA A 73 -2.09 -1.49 -16.20
N CYS A 74 -0.84 -1.45 -16.67
CA CYS A 74 -0.45 -0.87 -17.95
C CYS A 74 -0.49 -1.88 -19.11
N GLY A 75 -0.95 -3.11 -18.89
CA GLY A 75 -0.99 -4.15 -19.93
C GLY A 75 0.39 -4.61 -20.39
N GLN A 76 1.40 -4.54 -19.52
CA GLN A 76 2.77 -4.99 -19.78
C GLN A 76 2.97 -6.37 -19.15
N PRO A 77 2.84 -7.47 -19.90
CA PRO A 77 3.07 -8.80 -19.36
C PRO A 77 4.56 -8.99 -19.05
N PHE A 78 4.82 -9.75 -18.00
CA PHE A 78 6.16 -10.05 -17.53
C PHE A 78 6.26 -11.50 -17.02
N GLU A 79 7.48 -12.01 -16.94
CA GLU A 79 7.81 -13.27 -16.28
C GLU A 79 8.95 -13.07 -15.29
N ILE A 80 8.92 -13.81 -14.18
CA ILE A 80 10.04 -13.87 -13.23
C ILE A 80 11.04 -14.89 -13.77
N ALA A 81 12.19 -14.42 -14.27
CA ALA A 81 13.22 -15.29 -14.82
C ALA A 81 14.03 -15.99 -13.73
N THR A 82 14.44 -15.25 -12.70
CA THR A 82 15.13 -15.79 -11.52
C THR A 82 15.08 -14.80 -10.35
N SER A 83 15.26 -15.30 -9.13
CA SER A 83 15.22 -14.52 -7.90
C SER A 83 16.25 -15.02 -6.88
N TRP A 84 16.98 -14.10 -6.25
CA TRP A 84 18.02 -14.36 -5.25
C TRP A 84 17.73 -13.59 -3.95
N GLU A 85 16.54 -13.77 -3.40
CA GLU A 85 16.04 -13.00 -2.24
C GLU A 85 16.85 -13.21 -0.95
N ASP A 86 17.41 -14.41 -0.77
CA ASP A 86 18.16 -14.79 0.43
C ASP A 86 19.67 -14.52 0.32
N ALA A 87 20.13 -13.95 -0.79
CA ALA A 87 21.56 -13.68 -0.98
C ALA A 87 22.06 -12.69 0.09
N PRO A 88 23.14 -12.99 0.84
CA PRO A 88 23.67 -12.07 1.86
C PRO A 88 24.02 -10.70 1.29
N THR A 89 24.41 -10.65 0.01
CA THR A 89 24.76 -9.45 -0.77
C THR A 89 23.57 -8.53 -1.08
N GLY A 90 22.36 -8.90 -0.64
CA GLY A 90 21.12 -8.18 -0.85
C GLY A 90 20.20 -8.92 -1.83
N PRO A 91 18.88 -8.72 -1.72
CA PRO A 91 17.92 -9.39 -2.58
C PRO A 91 17.97 -8.85 -4.00
N GLU A 92 17.86 -9.75 -4.98
CA GLU A 92 17.82 -9.41 -6.41
C GLU A 92 16.74 -10.22 -7.12
N ARG A 93 16.07 -9.63 -8.11
CA ARG A 93 15.09 -10.32 -8.97
C ARG A 93 15.23 -9.89 -10.41
N PHE A 94 15.07 -10.83 -11.32
CA PHE A 94 15.22 -10.62 -12.76
C PHE A 94 13.91 -10.95 -13.46
N TYR A 95 13.48 -10.06 -14.33
CA TYR A 95 12.25 -10.21 -15.11
C TYR A 95 12.53 -10.21 -16.60
N LEU A 96 11.67 -10.90 -17.34
CA LEU A 96 11.51 -10.73 -18.78
C LEU A 96 10.23 -9.96 -19.03
N LEU A 97 10.32 -8.87 -19.79
CA LEU A 97 9.15 -8.09 -20.22
C LEU A 97 9.00 -8.15 -21.73
N TYR A 98 7.74 -8.27 -22.15
CA TYR A 98 7.33 -8.41 -23.55
C TYR A 98 6.92 -7.07 -24.18
N SER A 99 7.41 -5.97 -23.62
CA SER A 99 7.12 -4.59 -24.02
C SER A 99 8.37 -3.91 -24.55
N ALA A 100 8.21 -2.81 -25.29
CA ALA A 100 9.35 -2.05 -25.79
C ALA A 100 10.23 -1.53 -24.63
N GLY A 101 11.56 -1.61 -24.79
CA GLY A 101 12.53 -1.21 -23.76
C GLY A 101 12.35 0.22 -23.25
N VAL A 102 11.98 1.15 -24.13
CA VAL A 102 11.65 2.54 -23.77
C VAL A 102 10.48 2.60 -22.81
N THR A 103 9.35 1.95 -23.14
CA THR A 103 8.15 1.91 -22.29
C THR A 103 8.43 1.25 -20.94
N VAL A 104 9.24 0.18 -20.93
CA VAL A 104 9.69 -0.46 -19.68
C VAL A 104 10.55 0.50 -18.86
N LYS A 105 11.45 1.25 -19.50
CA LYS A 105 12.30 2.22 -18.82
C LYS A 105 11.52 3.38 -18.21
N GLU A 106 10.56 3.94 -18.95
CA GLU A 106 9.66 4.97 -18.44
C GLU A 106 8.86 4.46 -17.24
N GLY A 107 8.33 3.22 -17.32
CA GLY A 107 7.61 2.59 -16.21
C GLY A 107 8.47 2.41 -14.94
N THR A 108 9.72 1.97 -15.09
CA THR A 108 10.64 1.82 -13.94
C THR A 108 11.03 3.18 -13.34
N VAL A 109 11.23 4.21 -14.16
CA VAL A 109 11.47 5.59 -13.69
C VAL A 109 10.25 6.13 -12.95
N HIS A 110 9.05 5.96 -13.50
CA HIS A 110 7.80 6.36 -12.85
C HIS A 110 7.66 5.69 -11.47
N PHE A 111 7.98 4.40 -11.36
CA PHE A 111 7.96 3.68 -10.09
C PHE A 111 8.96 4.27 -9.08
N GLU A 112 10.21 4.54 -9.49
CA GLU A 112 11.24 5.12 -8.63
C GLU A 112 10.84 6.48 -8.05
N GLU A 113 10.12 7.29 -8.84
CA GLU A 113 9.74 8.66 -8.48
C GLU A 113 8.44 8.75 -7.69
N ARG A 114 7.63 7.70 -7.70
CA ARG A 114 6.31 7.67 -7.04
C ARG A 114 6.39 7.79 -5.52
N GLN A 115 7.45 7.28 -4.90
CA GLN A 115 7.63 7.32 -3.44
C GLN A 115 9.11 7.51 -3.07
N PRO A 116 9.43 8.26 -1.99
CA PRO A 116 10.81 8.47 -1.56
C PRO A 116 11.61 7.18 -1.35
N ALA A 117 10.98 6.13 -0.81
CA ALA A 117 11.62 4.84 -0.57
C ALA A 117 11.88 4.04 -1.87
N ASN A 118 11.10 4.26 -2.92
CA ASN A 118 11.28 3.53 -4.19
C ASN A 118 12.62 3.87 -4.86
N ARG A 119 13.24 5.00 -4.50
CA ARG A 119 14.59 5.39 -4.94
C ARG A 119 15.70 4.46 -4.44
N LEU A 120 15.40 3.57 -3.49
CA LEU A 120 16.31 2.52 -3.05
C LEU A 120 16.38 1.37 -4.07
N PHE A 121 15.37 1.21 -4.92
CA PHE A 121 15.41 0.24 -6.00
C PHE A 121 16.37 0.71 -7.08
N ASP A 122 17.19 -0.22 -7.55
CA ASP A 122 18.00 -0.08 -8.74
C ASP A 122 17.41 -0.99 -9.80
N LEU A 123 16.70 -0.38 -10.76
CA LEU A 123 15.98 -1.07 -11.82
C LEU A 123 16.75 -0.91 -13.13
N ASP A 124 17.65 -1.86 -13.39
CA ASP A 124 18.46 -1.89 -14.60
C ASP A 124 17.65 -2.53 -15.74
N VAL A 125 17.32 -1.73 -16.75
CA VAL A 125 16.60 -2.18 -17.95
C VAL A 125 17.61 -2.46 -19.05
N LEU A 126 17.58 -3.68 -19.56
CA LEU A 126 18.56 -4.20 -20.50
C LEU A 126 17.84 -4.74 -21.74
N ILE A 127 18.37 -4.41 -22.91
CA ILE A 127 17.87 -4.85 -24.21
C ILE A 127 19.00 -5.42 -25.05
N THR A 128 18.64 -6.22 -26.04
CA THR A 128 19.55 -6.62 -27.11
C THR A 128 19.34 -5.70 -28.31
N ASN A 129 20.38 -4.98 -28.74
CA ASN A 129 20.35 -4.16 -29.96
C ASN A 129 21.51 -4.56 -30.87
N GLY A 130 21.22 -4.93 -32.12
CA GLY A 130 22.25 -5.38 -33.07
C GLY A 130 23.05 -6.62 -32.63
N GLY A 131 22.51 -7.44 -31.70
CA GLY A 131 23.22 -8.58 -31.11
C GLY A 131 24.10 -8.24 -29.90
N GLU A 132 24.20 -6.97 -29.54
CA GLU A 132 24.92 -6.51 -28.35
C GLU A 132 23.97 -6.20 -27.19
N SER A 133 24.46 -6.37 -25.97
CA SER A 133 23.72 -6.02 -24.75
C SER A 133 23.84 -4.53 -24.48
N HIS A 134 22.72 -3.84 -24.36
CA HIS A 134 22.65 -2.42 -24.02
C HIS A 134 21.80 -2.19 -22.78
N SER A 135 22.31 -1.38 -21.84
CA SER A 135 21.54 -0.88 -20.71
C SER A 135 20.93 0.47 -21.03
N LEU A 136 19.64 0.60 -20.78
CA LEU A 136 18.91 1.86 -20.92
C LEU A 136 19.11 2.72 -19.67
N SER A 137 19.76 3.86 -19.84
CA SER A 137 20.07 4.81 -18.78
C SER A 137 19.07 5.96 -18.72
N ARG A 138 19.08 6.75 -17.64
CA ARG A 138 18.24 7.95 -17.53
C ARG A 138 18.64 9.04 -18.53
N GLY A 139 19.93 9.09 -18.90
CA GLY A 139 20.45 10.10 -19.84
C GLY A 139 19.97 9.90 -21.27
N ASP A 140 19.57 8.67 -21.62
CA ASP A 140 19.05 8.36 -22.96
C ASP A 140 17.64 8.93 -23.21
N PHE A 141 16.97 9.44 -22.15
CA PHE A 141 15.58 9.90 -22.19
C PHE A 141 15.39 11.33 -21.64
N ASP A 142 16.45 12.13 -21.58
CA ASP A 142 16.44 13.51 -21.05
C ASP A 142 15.84 13.65 -19.63
N LEU A 143 15.99 12.59 -18.81
CA LEU A 143 15.45 12.55 -17.46
C LEU A 143 16.39 13.21 -16.45
N THR A 144 15.80 13.85 -15.43
CA THR A 144 16.54 14.53 -14.37
C THR A 144 17.50 13.61 -13.62
N VAL A 145 18.64 14.19 -13.21
CA VAL A 145 19.70 13.47 -12.50
C VAL A 145 19.20 13.04 -11.11
N ARG A 146 19.47 11.79 -10.71
CA ARG A 146 19.15 11.33 -9.34
C ARG A 146 19.79 12.25 -8.30
N THR A 147 18.99 12.72 -7.36
CA THR A 147 19.46 13.52 -6.23
C THR A 147 19.95 12.63 -5.08
N CYS A 148 20.65 13.20 -4.11
CA CYS A 148 21.11 12.52 -2.91
C CYS A 148 19.95 12.31 -1.94
N LEU A 149 19.87 11.14 -1.30
CA LEU A 149 18.83 10.80 -0.33
C LEU A 149 18.83 11.68 0.93
N ILE A 150 19.96 12.34 1.21
CA ILE A 150 20.16 13.18 2.40
C ILE A 150 20.06 14.67 2.05
N CYS A 151 20.88 15.18 1.13
CA CYS A 151 21.00 16.62 0.90
C CYS A 151 20.39 17.15 -0.40
N GLY A 152 19.76 16.29 -1.23
CA GLY A 152 19.10 16.72 -2.47
C GLY A 152 20.00 17.16 -3.63
N ARG A 153 21.33 17.26 -3.43
CA ARG A 153 22.32 17.53 -4.50
C ARG A 153 22.45 16.34 -5.45
N PRO A 154 23.06 16.46 -6.65
CA PRO A 154 23.30 15.31 -7.52
C PRO A 154 24.01 14.15 -6.78
N ALA A 155 23.44 12.95 -6.85
CA ALA A 155 23.90 11.80 -6.07
C ALA A 155 25.34 11.39 -6.39
N LYS A 156 25.73 11.48 -7.68
CA LYS A 156 27.08 11.13 -8.15
C LYS A 156 28.16 12.01 -7.51
N GLU A 157 27.88 13.29 -7.29
CA GLU A 157 28.81 14.21 -6.63
C GLU A 157 29.01 13.83 -5.17
N CYS A 158 27.92 13.58 -4.44
CA CYS A 158 27.97 13.21 -3.03
C CYS A 158 28.68 11.87 -2.79
N GLY A 159 28.48 10.90 -3.69
CA GLY A 159 29.17 9.61 -3.64
C GLY A 159 30.68 9.74 -3.87
N ARG A 160 31.09 10.55 -4.85
CA ARG A 160 32.52 10.82 -5.13
C ARG A 160 33.21 11.54 -3.98
N SER A 161 32.56 12.56 -3.42
CA SER A 161 33.13 13.35 -2.34
C SER A 161 33.00 12.70 -0.96
N ARG A 162 32.37 11.50 -0.86
CA ARG A 162 32.00 10.83 0.40
C ARG A 162 31.40 11.81 1.41
N ARG A 163 30.47 12.65 0.93
CA ARG A 163 29.95 13.79 1.70
C ARG A 163 29.26 13.36 3.00
N HIS A 164 28.65 12.19 2.97
CA HIS A 164 27.89 11.62 4.05
C HIS A 164 28.57 10.35 4.52
N SER A 165 28.55 10.12 5.84
CA SER A 165 29.08 8.89 6.41
C SER A 165 28.18 7.69 6.04
N VAL A 166 28.70 6.47 6.22
CA VAL A 166 27.91 5.26 6.00
C VAL A 166 26.75 5.20 6.98
N GLU A 167 26.98 5.63 8.22
CA GLU A 167 26.01 5.66 9.30
C GLU A 167 24.87 6.65 9.00
N GLU A 168 25.17 7.84 8.46
CA GLU A 168 24.15 8.81 8.03
C GLU A 168 23.27 8.25 6.90
N LEU A 169 23.90 7.58 5.92
CA LEU A 169 23.19 6.93 4.82
C LEU A 169 22.32 5.77 5.33
N GLN A 170 22.85 4.92 6.21
CA GLN A 170 22.11 3.83 6.83
C GLN A 170 20.92 4.38 7.64
N ALA A 171 21.10 5.41 8.47
CA ALA A 171 20.01 6.02 9.21
C ALA A 171 18.90 6.55 8.28
N ARG A 172 19.27 7.18 7.15
CA ARG A 172 18.30 7.66 6.16
C ARG A 172 17.58 6.52 5.45
N VAL A 173 18.28 5.47 5.04
CA VAL A 173 17.71 4.29 4.39
C VAL A 173 16.78 3.52 5.33
N ALA A 174 17.20 3.30 6.58
CA ALA A 174 16.39 2.70 7.62
C ALA A 174 15.06 3.45 7.79
N LYS A 175 15.12 4.78 7.93
CA LYS A 175 13.92 5.62 8.03
C LYS A 175 12.98 5.45 6.83
N LEU A 176 13.51 5.45 5.60
CA LEU A 176 12.70 5.26 4.39
C LEU A 176 12.03 3.89 4.34
N ILE A 177 12.75 2.83 4.70
CA ILE A 177 12.21 1.46 4.74
C ILE A 177 11.16 1.33 5.83
N ASP A 178 11.40 1.85 7.03
CA ASP A 178 10.47 1.79 8.15
C ASP A 178 9.17 2.56 7.84
N GLU A 179 9.28 3.77 7.26
CA GLU A 179 8.13 4.57 6.82
C GLU A 179 7.30 3.85 5.74
N ALA A 180 7.96 3.28 4.72
CA ALA A 180 7.29 2.54 3.66
C ALA A 180 6.62 1.25 4.18
N THR A 181 7.29 0.53 5.07
CA THR A 181 6.76 -0.69 5.70
C THR A 181 5.54 -0.37 6.57
N ALA A 182 5.62 0.69 7.36
CA ALA A 182 4.48 1.15 8.18
C ALA A 182 3.28 1.57 7.32
N ALA A 183 3.53 2.27 6.21
CA ALA A 183 2.47 2.65 5.27
C ALA A 183 1.80 1.41 4.64
N ASN A 184 2.58 0.42 4.19
CA ASN A 184 2.07 -0.82 3.63
C ASN A 184 1.23 -1.61 4.66
N GLN A 185 1.71 -1.69 5.90
CA GLN A 185 0.99 -2.35 6.99
C GLN A 185 -0.35 -1.67 7.28
N ARG A 186 -0.40 -0.32 7.27
CA ARG A 186 -1.65 0.43 7.43
C ARG A 186 -2.62 0.13 6.30
N GLU A 187 -2.15 0.08 5.05
CA GLU A 187 -2.99 -0.27 3.90
C GLU A 187 -3.60 -1.67 4.07
N THR A 188 -2.80 -2.68 4.38
CA THR A 188 -3.30 -4.05 4.64
C THR A 188 -4.34 -4.07 5.76
N VAL A 189 -4.12 -3.34 6.84
CA VAL A 189 -5.09 -3.26 7.94
C VAL A 189 -6.39 -2.57 7.49
N ALA A 190 -6.31 -1.52 6.67
CA ALA A 190 -7.50 -0.85 6.15
C ALA A 190 -8.34 -1.78 5.27
N GLU A 191 -7.70 -2.57 4.41
CA GLU A 191 -8.38 -3.57 3.58
C GLU A 191 -9.03 -4.67 4.41
N GLN A 192 -8.31 -5.22 5.40
CA GLN A 192 -8.85 -6.22 6.30
C GLN A 192 -10.08 -5.72 7.06
N LEU A 193 -10.05 -4.48 7.56
CA LEU A 193 -11.19 -3.88 8.25
C LEU A 193 -12.37 -3.65 7.31
N ALA A 194 -12.11 -3.27 6.05
CA ALA A 194 -13.16 -3.13 5.04
C ALA A 194 -13.82 -4.48 4.72
N ASP A 195 -13.02 -5.53 4.54
CA ASP A 195 -13.51 -6.89 4.27
C ASP A 195 -14.31 -7.44 5.45
N GLN A 196 -13.85 -7.19 6.68
CA GLN A 196 -14.58 -7.57 7.89
C GLN A 196 -15.93 -6.84 8.01
N ALA A 197 -15.98 -5.55 7.67
CA ALA A 197 -17.23 -4.79 7.68
C ALA A 197 -18.22 -5.33 6.65
N VAL A 198 -17.79 -5.57 5.40
CA VAL A 198 -18.64 -6.16 4.36
C VAL A 198 -19.10 -7.57 4.76
N LYS A 199 -18.19 -8.39 5.29
CA LYS A 199 -18.53 -9.73 5.79
C LYS A 199 -19.57 -9.68 6.91
N ALA A 200 -19.47 -8.71 7.83
CA ALA A 200 -20.46 -8.52 8.88
C ALA A 200 -21.84 -8.18 8.30
N MET A 201 -21.91 -7.32 7.28
CA MET A 201 -23.16 -7.00 6.58
C MET A 201 -23.77 -8.20 5.85
N LEU A 202 -22.94 -8.99 5.17
CA LEU A 202 -23.40 -10.21 4.50
C LEU A 202 -23.90 -11.24 5.52
N ASN A 203 -23.17 -11.45 6.62
CA ASN A 203 -23.59 -12.33 7.70
C ASN A 203 -24.93 -11.89 8.32
N GLU A 204 -25.14 -10.57 8.45
CA GLU A 204 -26.37 -9.99 8.99
C GLU A 204 -27.60 -10.34 8.13
N VAL A 205 -27.50 -10.23 6.81
CA VAL A 205 -28.63 -10.54 5.93
C VAL A 205 -28.85 -12.04 5.77
N VAL A 206 -27.80 -12.86 5.80
CA VAL A 206 -27.96 -14.33 5.66
C VAL A 206 -28.34 -15.04 6.96
N THR A 207 -28.49 -14.30 8.07
CA THR A 207 -28.94 -14.88 9.33
C THR A 207 -30.41 -15.28 9.21
N TRP A 208 -30.71 -16.56 9.39
CA TRP A 208 -32.05 -17.13 9.34
C TRP A 208 -32.30 -18.04 10.56
N PRO A 209 -33.46 -17.95 11.23
CA PRO A 209 -34.62 -17.09 10.92
C PRO A 209 -34.45 -15.64 11.38
N LYS A 210 -35.08 -14.68 10.66
CA LYS A 210 -35.07 -13.24 11.01
C LYS A 210 -36.49 -12.63 11.04
N PRO A 211 -37.26 -12.85 12.12
CA PRO A 211 -38.63 -12.36 12.24
C PRO A 211 -38.77 -10.86 11.96
N GLY A 212 -39.63 -10.51 11.00
CA GLY A 212 -39.92 -9.11 10.65
C GLY A 212 -38.85 -8.37 9.84
N LEU A 213 -37.75 -9.00 9.46
CA LEU A 213 -36.67 -8.41 8.66
C LEU A 213 -36.43 -9.22 7.37
N VAL A 214 -35.50 -8.75 6.55
CA VAL A 214 -35.05 -9.44 5.33
C VAL A 214 -34.04 -10.54 5.66
N ASP A 215 -34.29 -11.75 5.16
CA ASP A 215 -33.41 -12.91 5.22
C ASP A 215 -33.36 -13.66 3.86
N PRO A 216 -32.59 -14.77 3.71
CA PRO A 216 -32.48 -15.48 2.44
C PRO A 216 -33.77 -16.14 1.93
N VAL A 217 -34.77 -16.32 2.78
CA VAL A 217 -36.01 -17.03 2.48
C VAL A 217 -37.16 -16.06 2.26
N GLU A 218 -37.24 -14.99 3.06
CA GLU A 218 -38.35 -14.05 3.04
C GLU A 218 -37.91 -12.60 3.34
N HIS A 219 -38.64 -11.63 2.79
CA HIS A 219 -38.44 -10.19 3.02
C HIS A 219 -39.65 -9.48 3.65
N ARG A 220 -40.67 -10.24 4.04
CA ARG A 220 -41.91 -9.85 4.76
C ARG A 220 -42.28 -8.36 4.71
N ALA A 221 -41.97 -7.60 5.76
CA ALA A 221 -42.41 -6.22 5.95
C ALA A 221 -41.74 -5.22 4.99
N HIS A 222 -40.77 -5.69 4.21
CA HIS A 222 -40.00 -4.92 3.26
C HIS A 222 -40.31 -5.42 1.83
N PRO A 223 -41.38 -4.91 1.20
CA PRO A 223 -41.68 -5.23 -0.19
C PRO A 223 -40.71 -4.57 -1.19
N ASP A 224 -39.92 -3.61 -0.73
CA ASP A 224 -39.00 -2.78 -1.50
C ASP A 224 -37.56 -3.33 -1.58
N MET A 225 -37.22 -4.36 -0.81
CA MET A 225 -35.88 -4.93 -0.76
C MET A 225 -35.91 -6.43 -0.46
N ASP A 226 -34.88 -7.12 -0.93
CA ASP A 226 -34.65 -8.55 -0.71
C ASP A 226 -33.17 -8.83 -0.37
N VAL A 227 -32.82 -10.09 -0.16
CA VAL A 227 -31.44 -10.50 0.13
C VAL A 227 -30.45 -10.03 -0.93
N PHE A 228 -30.83 -9.99 -2.21
CA PHE A 228 -29.96 -9.55 -3.30
C PHE A 228 -29.70 -8.04 -3.24
N THR A 229 -30.72 -7.25 -2.88
CA THR A 229 -30.60 -5.81 -2.63
C THR A 229 -29.59 -5.54 -1.51
N PHE A 230 -29.63 -6.31 -0.42
CA PHE A 230 -28.65 -6.24 0.67
C PHE A 230 -27.23 -6.62 0.21
N ILE A 231 -27.07 -7.67 -0.60
CA ILE A 231 -25.77 -8.08 -1.14
C ILE A 231 -25.19 -6.99 -2.06
N GLN A 232 -25.99 -6.43 -2.96
CA GLN A 232 -25.59 -5.31 -3.83
C GLN A 232 -25.16 -4.10 -3.00
N SER A 233 -25.94 -3.77 -1.97
CA SER A 233 -25.64 -2.71 -1.03
C SER A 233 -24.30 -2.94 -0.30
N ALA A 234 -24.11 -4.10 0.33
CA ALA A 234 -22.92 -4.43 1.10
C ALA A 234 -21.64 -4.41 0.24
N THR A 235 -21.68 -5.03 -0.93
CA THR A 235 -20.53 -5.08 -1.86
C THR A 235 -20.17 -3.70 -2.41
N SER A 236 -21.15 -2.83 -2.65
CA SER A 236 -20.92 -1.45 -3.10
C SER A 236 -20.23 -0.56 -2.04
N LEU A 237 -20.32 -0.94 -0.76
CA LEU A 237 -19.84 -0.14 0.38
C LEU A 237 -18.42 -0.51 0.83
N ARG A 238 -17.78 -1.55 0.26
CA ARG A 238 -16.38 -1.90 0.56
C ARG A 238 -15.42 -0.70 0.45
N PRO A 239 -15.46 0.13 -0.61
CA PRO A 239 -14.57 1.29 -0.72
C PRO A 239 -14.78 2.32 0.39
N TYR A 240 -16.01 2.49 0.88
CA TYR A 240 -16.32 3.37 2.00
C TYR A 240 -15.66 2.88 3.29
N PHE A 241 -15.79 1.59 3.62
CA PHE A 241 -15.15 1.05 4.83
C PHE A 241 -13.63 1.11 4.77
N LYS A 242 -13.03 0.92 3.59
CA LYS A 242 -11.59 1.14 3.40
C LYS A 242 -11.23 2.60 3.68
N GLN A 243 -11.97 3.56 3.13
CA GLN A 243 -11.75 4.99 3.38
C GLN A 243 -11.90 5.35 4.87
N ALA A 244 -12.92 4.83 5.55
CA ALA A 244 -13.13 5.04 6.99
C ALA A 244 -11.97 4.46 7.82
N ALA A 245 -11.49 3.26 7.46
CA ALA A 245 -10.35 2.64 8.12
C ALA A 245 -9.04 3.41 7.87
N THR A 246 -8.77 3.82 6.63
CA THR A 246 -7.61 4.65 6.27
C THR A 246 -7.64 5.99 7.02
N ALA A 247 -8.81 6.62 7.16
CA ALA A 247 -8.96 7.85 7.94
C ALA A 247 -8.62 7.61 9.42
N GLY A 248 -9.12 6.53 10.03
CA GLY A 248 -8.81 6.19 11.42
C GLY A 248 -7.34 5.86 11.67
N LEU A 249 -6.72 5.05 10.80
CA LEU A 249 -5.31 4.66 10.92
C LEU A 249 -4.34 5.84 10.85
N ASN A 250 -4.73 6.92 10.16
CA ASN A 250 -3.91 8.10 9.95
C ASN A 250 -4.39 9.31 10.76
N PHE A 251 -5.41 9.17 11.62
CA PHE A 251 -5.93 10.29 12.39
C PHE A 251 -4.92 10.73 13.47
N PRO A 252 -4.44 11.99 13.45
CA PRO A 252 -3.42 12.46 14.40
C PRO A 252 -3.88 12.36 15.84
N THR A 253 -2.96 12.08 16.76
CA THR A 253 -3.30 11.92 18.19
C THR A 253 -3.62 13.26 18.84
N GLU A 254 -3.03 14.34 18.33
CA GLU A 254 -3.17 15.70 18.81
C GLU A 254 -4.49 16.35 18.38
N GLN A 255 -5.17 15.77 17.37
CA GLN A 255 -6.43 16.32 16.89
C GLN A 255 -7.63 15.87 17.75
N PRO A 256 -8.61 16.76 17.99
CA PRO A 256 -9.83 16.42 18.70
C PRO A 256 -10.63 15.31 18.00
N ALA A 257 -11.06 14.30 18.75
CA ALA A 257 -11.86 13.19 18.22
C ALA A 257 -13.14 13.60 17.46
N PRO A 258 -13.86 14.69 17.81
CA PRO A 258 -14.98 15.17 17.01
C PRO A 258 -14.64 15.58 15.57
N LEU A 259 -13.39 16.00 15.30
CA LEU A 259 -12.96 16.27 13.92
C LEU A 259 -12.89 14.99 13.08
N PHE A 260 -12.50 13.87 13.71
CA PHE A 260 -12.51 12.57 13.05
C PHE A 260 -13.93 12.17 12.63
N PHE A 261 -14.91 12.39 13.50
CA PHE A 261 -16.31 12.13 13.19
C PHE A 261 -16.80 12.95 12.00
N ASN A 262 -16.44 14.23 11.90
CA ASN A 262 -16.80 15.06 10.75
C ASN A 262 -16.24 14.49 9.43
N GLN A 263 -15.04 13.93 9.45
CA GLN A 263 -14.48 13.23 8.29
C GLN A 263 -15.30 11.97 7.96
N LEU A 264 -15.59 11.12 8.94
CA LEU A 264 -16.41 9.93 8.74
C LEU A 264 -17.81 10.26 8.22
N ARG A 265 -18.41 11.35 8.68
CA ARG A 265 -19.72 11.85 8.22
C ARG A 265 -19.69 12.20 6.73
N LEU A 266 -18.69 12.93 6.27
CA LEU A 266 -18.55 13.26 4.85
C LEU A 266 -18.37 12.01 3.98
N LEU A 267 -17.58 11.04 4.47
CA LEU A 267 -17.42 9.74 3.80
C LEU A 267 -18.75 8.96 3.79
N GLY A 268 -19.49 8.96 4.90
CA GLY A 268 -20.78 8.29 5.06
C GLY A 268 -21.85 8.86 4.12
N GLN A 269 -21.93 10.18 3.95
CA GLN A 269 -22.87 10.81 3.01
C GLN A 269 -22.61 10.38 1.55
N ARG A 270 -21.33 10.27 1.16
CA ARG A 270 -20.96 9.71 -0.16
C ARG A 270 -21.33 8.24 -0.25
N ALA A 271 -21.12 7.49 0.83
CA ALA A 271 -21.49 6.08 0.91
C ALA A 271 -23.01 5.86 0.79
N GLU A 272 -23.84 6.74 1.37
CA GLU A 272 -25.30 6.72 1.18
C GLU A 272 -25.66 6.87 -0.30
N THR A 273 -25.01 7.81 -1.00
CA THR A 273 -25.23 8.01 -2.44
C THR A 273 -24.84 6.75 -3.25
N THR A 274 -23.69 6.14 -2.94
CA THR A 274 -23.25 4.88 -3.56
C THR A 274 -24.24 3.75 -3.31
N MET A 275 -24.71 3.63 -2.07
CA MET A 275 -25.71 2.64 -1.66
C MET A 275 -27.00 2.82 -2.46
N PHE A 276 -27.59 4.02 -2.45
CA PHE A 276 -28.84 4.29 -3.17
C PHE A 276 -28.71 4.02 -4.67
N LYS A 277 -27.56 4.32 -5.27
CA LYS A 277 -27.31 3.99 -6.68
C LYS A 277 -27.28 2.47 -6.90
N ALA A 278 -26.64 1.72 -6.02
CA ALA A 278 -26.54 0.26 -6.11
C ALA A 278 -27.88 -0.44 -5.86
N THR A 279 -28.77 0.17 -5.07
CA THR A 279 -30.05 -0.41 -4.63
C THR A 279 -31.27 0.24 -5.29
N ALA A 280 -31.08 0.92 -6.43
CA ALA A 280 -32.16 1.60 -7.17
C ALA A 280 -33.02 2.54 -6.32
N GLY A 281 -32.41 3.23 -5.35
CA GLY A 281 -33.06 4.20 -4.47
C GLY A 281 -33.56 3.64 -3.14
N VAL A 282 -33.37 2.34 -2.87
CA VAL A 282 -33.85 1.70 -1.65
C VAL A 282 -32.90 1.93 -0.47
N ASN A 283 -33.45 2.26 0.69
CA ASN A 283 -32.67 2.49 1.92
C ASN A 283 -32.32 1.16 2.63
N THR A 284 -31.25 0.51 2.19
CA THR A 284 -30.88 -0.81 2.69
C THR A 284 -29.95 -0.77 3.91
N HIS A 285 -29.02 0.20 3.97
CA HIS A 285 -27.93 0.20 4.95
C HIS A 285 -27.55 1.60 5.47
N LYS A 286 -28.42 2.61 5.41
CA LYS A 286 -28.09 3.95 5.92
C LYS A 286 -27.69 3.95 7.40
N GLY A 287 -28.40 3.18 8.24
CA GLY A 287 -28.04 2.99 9.65
C GLY A 287 -26.68 2.31 9.82
N THR A 288 -26.40 1.29 9.01
CA THR A 288 -25.13 0.55 9.02
C THR A 288 -23.96 1.41 8.56
N ILE A 289 -24.14 2.25 7.54
CA ILE A 289 -23.13 3.22 7.09
C ILE A 289 -22.68 4.09 8.27
N PHE A 290 -23.61 4.56 9.08
CA PHE A 290 -23.30 5.34 10.28
C PHE A 290 -22.61 4.49 11.36
N SER A 291 -23.28 3.45 11.86
CA SER A 291 -22.81 2.70 13.03
C SER A 291 -21.54 1.88 12.75
N LEU A 292 -21.54 1.09 11.68
CA LEU A 292 -20.40 0.27 11.31
C LEU A 292 -19.25 1.12 10.77
N GLY A 293 -19.53 2.23 10.09
CA GLY A 293 -18.50 3.21 9.69
C GLY A 293 -17.74 3.80 10.88
N ILE A 294 -18.47 4.20 11.93
CA ILE A 294 -17.89 4.68 13.20
C ILE A 294 -17.04 3.59 13.86
N LEU A 295 -17.53 2.35 13.91
CA LEU A 295 -16.80 1.24 14.51
C LEU A 295 -15.53 0.90 13.73
N THR A 296 -15.61 0.83 12.40
CA THR A 296 -14.47 0.61 11.51
C THR A 296 -13.42 1.69 11.71
N GLY A 297 -13.81 2.97 11.70
CA GLY A 297 -12.92 4.10 11.96
C GLY A 297 -12.31 4.04 13.36
N THR A 298 -13.08 3.69 14.38
CA THR A 298 -12.61 3.56 15.77
C THR A 298 -11.56 2.47 15.93
N VAL A 299 -11.85 1.27 15.42
CA VAL A 299 -10.92 0.14 15.49
C VAL A 299 -9.63 0.45 14.73
N ALA A 300 -9.75 1.11 13.57
CA ALA A 300 -8.61 1.62 12.82
C ALA A 300 -7.76 2.60 13.63
N THR A 301 -8.37 3.58 14.33
CA THR A 301 -7.66 4.53 15.20
C THR A 301 -6.91 3.81 16.33
N LEU A 302 -7.54 2.83 16.98
CA LEU A 302 -6.88 2.03 18.02
C LEU A 302 -5.67 1.26 17.46
N LYS A 303 -5.84 0.59 16.31
CA LYS A 303 -4.75 -0.14 15.64
C LYS A 303 -3.62 0.80 15.20
N GLY A 304 -3.94 1.96 14.64
CA GLY A 304 -2.95 2.96 14.21
C GLY A 304 -2.14 3.52 15.37
N ARG A 305 -2.75 3.66 16.54
CA ARG A 305 -2.11 4.06 17.81
C ARG A 305 -1.46 2.89 18.57
N GLN A 306 -1.48 1.68 18.01
CA GLN A 306 -0.97 0.45 18.65
C GLN A 306 -1.61 0.18 20.03
N LEU A 307 -2.88 0.57 20.19
CA LEU A 307 -3.65 0.33 21.41
C LEU A 307 -4.45 -0.98 21.28
N PRO A 308 -4.65 -1.72 22.39
CA PRO A 308 -5.48 -2.93 22.39
C PRO A 308 -6.91 -2.63 21.93
N VAL A 309 -7.41 -3.45 21.00
CA VAL A 309 -8.81 -3.38 20.54
C VAL A 309 -9.67 -4.17 21.52
N THR A 310 -10.16 -3.48 22.56
CA THR A 310 -11.07 -4.03 23.57
C THR A 310 -12.40 -3.28 23.55
N GLN A 311 -13.47 -3.90 24.05
CA GLN A 311 -14.78 -3.24 24.18
C GLN A 311 -14.66 -1.88 24.88
N LEU A 312 -13.91 -1.80 25.99
CA LEU A 312 -13.70 -0.57 26.75
C LEU A 312 -13.01 0.52 25.92
N ASN A 313 -11.95 0.16 25.19
CA ASN A 313 -11.22 1.13 24.36
C ASN A 313 -12.05 1.61 23.18
N VAL A 314 -12.83 0.73 22.55
CA VAL A 314 -13.75 1.11 21.48
C VAL A 314 -14.82 2.07 22.01
N GLN A 315 -15.46 1.74 23.13
CA GLN A 315 -16.47 2.60 23.75
C GLN A 315 -15.91 3.98 24.12
N ARG A 316 -14.67 4.04 24.64
CA ARG A 316 -14.02 5.31 24.98
C ARG A 316 -13.84 6.20 23.75
N VAL A 317 -13.25 5.66 22.68
CA VAL A 317 -13.01 6.43 21.44
C VAL A 317 -14.35 6.87 20.81
N VAL A 318 -15.37 6.00 20.80
CA VAL A 318 -16.71 6.37 20.30
C VAL A 318 -17.33 7.50 21.13
N LYS A 319 -17.23 7.43 22.46
CA LYS A 319 -17.74 8.50 23.35
C LYS A 319 -17.04 9.83 23.11
N GLU A 320 -15.71 9.82 23.01
CA GLU A 320 -14.92 11.02 22.72
C GLU A 320 -15.26 11.61 21.34
N MET A 321 -15.40 10.74 20.34
CA MET A 321 -15.71 11.10 18.96
C MET A 321 -17.13 11.70 18.81
N LEU A 322 -18.10 11.24 19.60
CA LEU A 322 -19.51 11.65 19.52
C LEU A 322 -19.94 12.60 20.65
N ALA A 323 -19.01 13.12 21.46
CA ALA A 323 -19.28 13.81 22.73
C ALA A 323 -20.33 14.95 22.62
N ASN A 324 -20.37 15.66 21.49
CA ASN A 324 -21.25 16.80 21.28
C ASN A 324 -22.35 16.56 20.23
N LEU A 325 -22.52 15.32 19.74
CA LEU A 325 -23.38 15.03 18.59
C LEU A 325 -24.80 15.63 18.76
N LEU A 326 -25.45 15.36 19.89
CA LEU A 326 -26.83 15.81 20.13
C LEU A 326 -26.94 17.33 20.23
N ALA A 327 -25.97 17.98 20.90
CA ALA A 327 -25.96 19.44 21.04
C ALA A 327 -25.61 20.15 19.72
N THR A 328 -24.81 19.52 18.86
CA THR A 328 -24.40 20.13 17.59
C THR A 328 -25.46 19.96 16.51
N ASP A 329 -26.12 18.79 16.46
CA ASP A 329 -26.99 18.42 15.34
C ASP A 329 -28.49 18.51 15.64
N LEU A 330 -28.91 18.39 16.91
CA LEU A 330 -30.33 18.31 17.26
C LEU A 330 -30.83 19.51 18.05
N ASP A 331 -29.96 20.42 18.48
CA ASP A 331 -30.37 21.56 19.31
C ASP A 331 -31.25 22.55 18.52
N GLY A 332 -30.96 22.73 17.22
CA GLY A 332 -31.82 23.50 16.30
C GLY A 332 -33.19 22.87 16.02
N LEU A 333 -33.37 21.56 16.28
CA LEU A 333 -34.66 20.87 16.12
C LEU A 333 -35.56 21.01 17.35
N LYS A 334 -35.00 21.39 18.51
CA LYS A 334 -35.78 21.62 19.75
C LYS A 334 -36.63 22.89 19.71
N HIS A 335 -36.33 23.82 18.80
CA HIS A 335 -37.03 25.10 18.66
C HIS A 335 -38.00 25.15 17.47
N GLY A 336 -38.28 24.00 16.84
CA GLY A 336 -39.15 23.87 15.66
C GLY A 336 -40.39 23.01 15.85
N GLN A 337 -40.87 22.80 17.09
CA GLN A 337 -42.17 22.17 17.38
C GLN A 337 -43.12 23.17 18.02
#